data_AF-A0A964FJY7-F1
#
_entry.id   AF-A0A964FJY7-F1
#
_cell.length_a   1.000
_cell.length_b   1.000
_cell.length_c   1.000
_cell.angle_alpha   90.00
_cell.angle_beta   90.00
_cell.angle_gamma   90.00
#
_symmetry.space_group_name_H-M   'P 1'
#
loop_
_entity.id
_entity.type
_entity.pdbx_description
1 polymer ?
#
loop_
_entity_poly.entity_id
_entity_poly.type
_entity_poly.pdbx_seq_one_letter_code
_entity_poly.pdbx_strand_id
1 'polypeptide(L)'
;MQAIADPNLIPEPDKPESEYGWWAGNARFIDLSGRILGAHVAHAGLIVLWAGAMTLFELSNFNPELPMYDQGLILLPHLASLGFGVGHGGQIVDTYPYFAIGVLHLISSTVLGAGGLYHSLLGPKVLPQNKTFFGSFGYDWEDKDKMTTIIGIHLLLLGLGAWLLVAKAVFWGGLYDPHVADVRVISEPTLNPARIFSYLLPVHGPEGMAAVDNLEDVVGGHIYVGLLCILGGFWHIFTKPFAWAQRVLFWSGEAYLSYSLGALAYMGFLAAYFVTVNDTVYPEVFYGPVGLTGPDAAVVSSRTWLATSHFVLAILALSGHIWHALRVRTKAAGFDFRSGEFVTATASKVEKSDRLQPQPAAATAVSFSDVTVTFLRNLPIYRKGLSPIVRGLEVSLAHGYFLVGAFAVLLPLQEKGLAPLAGLLATLALVLILAIGLSVYETRKIEAGKVLYWHKTPEDWSLFRGGFVMGGTSGAFLAYLLLDNFAGIDAIFRGVIN
;
A
#
# COMPACT_ATOMS: atom_id res chain seq x y z
N MET A 1 -21.80 -36.65 -18.35
CA MET A 1 -23.04 -36.48 -17.56
C MET A 1 -23.57 -35.08 -17.81
N GLN A 2 -24.60 -34.96 -18.65
CA GLN A 2 -25.35 -33.72 -18.82
C GLN A 2 -26.21 -33.53 -17.56
N ALA A 3 -26.01 -32.42 -16.85
CA ALA A 3 -26.86 -32.05 -15.73
C ALA A 3 -28.25 -31.69 -16.27
N ILE A 4 -29.25 -32.43 -15.83
CA ILE A 4 -30.66 -32.15 -16.07
C ILE A 4 -31.01 -30.88 -15.30
N ALA A 5 -31.22 -29.78 -16.01
CA ALA A 5 -31.71 -28.53 -15.41
C ALA A 5 -33.18 -28.72 -15.01
N ASP A 6 -33.50 -28.45 -13.74
CA ASP A 6 -34.85 -28.47 -13.21
C ASP A 6 -35.70 -27.36 -13.87
N PRO A 7 -36.78 -27.71 -14.59
CA PRO A 7 -37.62 -26.75 -15.31
C PRO A 7 -38.45 -25.84 -14.38
N ASN A 8 -38.42 -26.02 -13.05
CA ASN A 8 -39.14 -25.20 -12.08
C ASN A 8 -38.29 -24.14 -11.37
N LEU A 9 -37.02 -23.93 -11.76
CA LEU A 9 -36.26 -22.77 -11.29
C LEU A 9 -36.82 -21.51 -11.96
N ILE A 10 -37.70 -20.81 -11.23
CA ILE A 10 -38.01 -19.41 -11.50
C ILE A 10 -36.66 -18.67 -11.58
N PRO A 11 -36.31 -18.02 -12.71
CA PRO A 11 -35.12 -17.19 -12.77
C PRO A 11 -35.17 -16.22 -11.60
N GLU A 12 -34.13 -16.18 -10.76
CA GLU A 12 -34.02 -15.08 -9.80
C GLU A 12 -34.22 -13.79 -10.60
N PRO A 13 -35.18 -12.92 -10.22
CA PRO A 13 -35.39 -11.67 -10.93
C PRO A 13 -34.04 -10.95 -11.01
N ASP A 14 -33.71 -10.46 -12.22
CA ASP A 14 -32.44 -9.79 -12.52
C ASP A 14 -31.99 -8.96 -11.33
N LYS A 15 -30.95 -9.44 -10.64
CA LYS A 15 -30.37 -8.70 -9.52
C LYS A 15 -30.05 -7.31 -10.06
N PRO A 16 -30.51 -6.21 -9.42
CA PRO A 16 -30.11 -4.88 -9.85
C PRO A 16 -28.60 -4.90 -9.97
N GLU A 17 -28.08 -4.54 -11.16
CA GLU A 17 -26.64 -4.57 -11.42
C GLU A 17 -25.93 -3.92 -10.24
N SER A 18 -25.06 -4.71 -9.59
CA SER A 18 -24.28 -4.23 -8.46
C SER A 18 -23.67 -2.89 -8.83
N GLU A 19 -23.76 -1.91 -7.92
CA GLU A 19 -23.15 -0.60 -8.12
C GLU A 19 -21.71 -0.75 -8.66
N TYR A 20 -20.93 -1.69 -8.16
CA TYR A 20 -19.56 -1.96 -8.60
C TYR A 20 -19.48 -3.00 -9.73
N GLY A 21 -18.71 -2.70 -10.78
CA GLY A 21 -18.33 -3.67 -11.82
C GLY A 21 -17.36 -4.74 -11.29
N TRP A 22 -17.07 -5.77 -12.08
CA TRP A 22 -16.24 -6.91 -11.65
C TRP A 22 -14.82 -6.51 -11.20
N TRP A 23 -14.24 -5.49 -11.84
CA TRP A 23 -12.91 -4.93 -11.52
C TRP A 23 -12.85 -4.24 -10.15
N ALA A 24 -14.00 -3.88 -9.56
CA ALA A 24 -14.14 -3.39 -8.19
C ALA A 24 -14.97 -4.36 -7.32
N GLY A 25 -14.90 -5.66 -7.63
CA GLY A 25 -15.76 -6.68 -7.02
C GLY A 25 -15.71 -6.72 -5.49
N ASN A 26 -14.55 -6.47 -4.89
CA ASN A 26 -14.38 -6.47 -3.43
C ASN A 26 -15.17 -5.35 -2.73
N ALA A 27 -15.46 -4.25 -3.41
CA ALA A 27 -16.28 -3.17 -2.86
C ALA A 27 -17.74 -3.61 -2.61
N ARG A 28 -18.18 -4.72 -3.22
CA ARG A 28 -19.50 -5.32 -2.97
C ARG A 28 -19.63 -5.95 -1.59
N PHE A 29 -18.52 -6.13 -0.89
CA PHE A 29 -18.48 -6.80 0.41
C PHE A 29 -18.39 -5.85 1.59
N ILE A 30 -18.38 -4.52 1.38
CA ILE A 30 -18.20 -3.50 2.45
C ILE A 30 -19.10 -3.76 3.66
N ASP A 31 -20.37 -4.11 3.42
CA ASP A 31 -21.36 -4.35 4.49
C ASP A 31 -21.55 -5.84 4.84
N LEU A 32 -20.72 -6.71 4.26
CA LEU A 32 -20.74 -8.16 4.49
C LEU A 32 -19.60 -8.56 5.44
N SER A 33 -19.74 -8.19 6.72
CA SER A 33 -18.70 -8.38 7.75
C SER A 33 -18.13 -9.81 7.85
N GLY A 34 -18.95 -10.84 7.61
CA GLY A 34 -18.48 -12.23 7.59
C GLY A 34 -17.65 -12.58 6.35
N ARG A 35 -18.03 -12.04 5.18
CA ARG A 35 -17.26 -12.21 3.94
C ARG A 35 -15.96 -11.42 3.97
N ILE A 36 -15.98 -10.20 4.49
CA ILE A 36 -14.78 -9.39 4.70
C ILE A 36 -13.84 -10.07 5.68
N LEU A 37 -14.34 -10.62 6.80
CA LEU A 37 -13.52 -11.40 7.73
C LEU A 37 -12.82 -12.56 6.99
N GLY A 38 -13.57 -13.34 6.21
CA GLY A 38 -13.00 -14.43 5.43
C GLY A 38 -11.92 -13.99 4.44
N ALA A 39 -12.14 -12.87 3.74
CA ALA A 39 -11.16 -12.31 2.81
C ALA A 39 -9.86 -11.89 3.53
N HIS A 40 -9.96 -11.23 4.69
CA HIS A 40 -8.79 -10.81 5.47
C HIS A 40 -8.02 -12.00 6.06
N VAL A 41 -8.73 -12.99 6.59
CA VAL A 41 -8.10 -14.21 7.15
C VAL A 41 -7.43 -15.04 6.05
N ALA A 42 -8.06 -15.17 4.88
CA ALA A 42 -7.46 -15.83 3.72
C ALA A 42 -6.21 -15.07 3.23
N HIS A 43 -6.27 -13.74 3.18
CA HIS A 43 -5.12 -12.91 2.81
C HIS A 43 -3.97 -13.03 3.82
N ALA A 44 -4.25 -13.07 5.12
CA ALA A 44 -3.24 -13.38 6.14
C ALA A 44 -2.63 -14.78 5.92
N GLY A 45 -3.45 -15.76 5.53
CA GLY A 45 -2.96 -17.07 5.11
C GLY A 45 -1.98 -16.99 3.94
N LEU A 46 -2.23 -16.15 2.92
CA LEU A 46 -1.30 -15.97 1.80
C LEU A 46 0.04 -15.36 2.23
N ILE A 47 0.03 -14.38 3.15
CA ILE A 47 1.25 -13.77 3.70
C ILE A 47 2.08 -14.84 4.44
N VAL A 48 1.45 -15.61 5.32
CA VAL A 48 2.12 -16.64 6.11
C VAL A 48 2.58 -17.81 5.22
N LEU A 49 1.82 -18.14 4.17
CA LEU A 49 2.21 -19.12 3.15
C LEU A 49 3.47 -18.66 2.42
N TRP A 50 3.50 -17.41 1.96
CA TRP A 50 4.66 -16.84 1.29
C TRP A 50 5.90 -16.87 2.19
N ALA A 51 5.77 -16.45 3.45
CA ALA A 51 6.89 -16.49 4.40
C ALA A 51 7.44 -17.91 4.55
N GLY A 52 6.59 -18.91 4.80
CA GLY A 52 7.02 -20.29 4.95
C GLY A 52 7.62 -20.89 3.67
N ALA A 53 6.93 -20.74 2.55
CA ALA A 53 7.37 -21.29 1.26
C ALA A 53 8.65 -20.64 0.76
N MET A 54 8.77 -19.30 0.87
CA MET A 54 9.95 -18.57 0.44
C MET A 54 11.15 -18.84 1.36
N THR A 55 10.97 -18.98 2.68
CA THR A 55 12.06 -19.39 3.58
C THR A 55 12.59 -20.77 3.22
N LEU A 56 11.72 -21.74 2.93
CA LEU A 56 12.14 -23.08 2.50
C LEU A 56 12.79 -23.08 1.11
N PHE A 57 12.30 -22.23 0.21
CA PHE A 57 12.91 -22.04 -1.11
C PHE A 57 14.32 -21.45 -0.99
N GLU A 58 14.49 -20.36 -0.24
CA GLU A 58 15.80 -19.77 0.04
C GLU A 58 16.75 -20.79 0.67
N LEU A 59 16.29 -21.51 1.69
CA LEU A 59 17.08 -22.54 2.36
C LEU A 59 17.51 -23.66 1.40
N SER A 60 16.64 -24.08 0.46
CA SER A 60 16.97 -25.12 -0.51
C SER A 60 18.03 -24.69 -1.54
N ASN A 61 18.23 -23.39 -1.73
CA ASN A 61 19.23 -22.82 -2.64
C ASN A 61 20.43 -22.21 -1.89
N PHE A 62 20.43 -22.24 -0.55
CA PHE A 62 21.44 -21.60 0.25
C PHE A 62 22.77 -22.36 0.18
N ASN A 63 23.83 -21.65 -0.23
CA ASN A 63 25.20 -22.11 -0.19
C ASN A 63 25.95 -21.38 0.94
N PRO A 64 26.37 -22.08 2.02
CA PRO A 64 27.06 -21.45 3.15
C PRO A 64 28.47 -20.96 2.81
N GLU A 65 29.05 -21.38 1.67
CA GLU A 65 30.37 -20.92 1.21
C GLU A 65 30.33 -19.54 0.54
N LEU A 66 29.13 -18.99 0.28
CA LEU A 66 28.93 -17.69 -0.33
C LEU A 66 28.28 -16.71 0.67
N PRO A 67 28.53 -15.39 0.55
CA PRO A 67 27.81 -14.41 1.34
C PRO A 67 26.29 -14.49 1.09
N MET A 68 25.46 -14.26 2.12
CA MET A 68 24.01 -14.30 1.97
C MET A 68 23.49 -13.27 0.96
N TYR A 69 24.10 -12.09 0.97
CA TYR A 69 23.65 -10.94 0.18
C TYR A 69 23.87 -11.09 -1.32
N ASP A 70 24.71 -12.03 -1.76
CA ASP A 70 25.00 -12.31 -3.18
C ASP A 70 24.15 -13.45 -3.76
N GLN A 71 23.33 -14.09 -2.93
CA GLN A 71 22.54 -15.28 -3.30
C GLN A 71 21.06 -14.96 -3.56
N GLY A 72 20.67 -13.69 -3.51
CA GLY A 72 19.27 -13.27 -3.68
C GLY A 72 18.37 -13.67 -2.50
N LEU A 73 18.93 -13.77 -1.30
CA LEU A 73 18.20 -14.15 -0.08
C LEU A 73 17.66 -12.91 0.62
N ILE A 74 16.38 -12.89 0.99
CA ILE A 74 15.78 -11.79 1.74
C ILE A 74 15.20 -12.25 3.08
N LEU A 75 14.85 -13.53 3.27
CA LEU A 75 14.27 -14.02 4.52
C LEU A 75 15.30 -14.63 5.46
N LEU A 76 16.26 -15.41 4.95
CA LEU A 76 17.33 -15.96 5.79
C LEU A 76 18.16 -14.88 6.50
N PRO A 77 18.52 -13.74 5.86
CA PRO A 77 19.13 -12.61 6.56
C PRO A 77 18.34 -12.10 7.76
N HIS A 78 17.00 -12.06 7.68
CA HIS A 78 16.17 -11.60 8.81
C HIS A 78 16.21 -12.60 9.98
N LEU A 79 16.24 -13.90 9.70
CA LEU A 79 16.38 -14.93 10.73
C LEU A 79 17.79 -14.90 11.35
N ALA A 80 18.81 -14.63 10.54
CA ALA A 80 20.19 -14.48 10.99
C ALA A 80 20.36 -13.26 11.90
N SER A 81 19.77 -12.10 11.57
CA SER A 81 19.76 -10.91 12.44
C SER A 81 19.12 -11.17 13.81
N LEU A 82 18.13 -12.06 13.88
CA LEU A 82 17.52 -12.51 15.15
C LEU A 82 18.42 -13.49 15.93
N GLY A 83 19.59 -13.83 15.42
CA GLY A 83 20.56 -14.74 16.04
C GLY A 83 20.23 -16.22 15.90
N PHE A 84 19.33 -16.60 14.98
CA PHE A 84 19.06 -18.02 14.74
C PHE A 84 20.14 -18.63 13.85
N GLY A 85 20.79 -19.70 14.30
CA GLY A 85 21.72 -20.47 13.46
C GLY A 85 23.05 -19.78 13.14
N VAL A 86 23.32 -18.64 13.77
CA VAL A 86 24.50 -17.80 13.53
C VAL A 86 25.55 -18.01 14.61
N GLY A 87 26.81 -18.13 14.22
CA GLY A 87 27.98 -18.09 15.09
C GLY A 87 28.85 -16.86 14.87
N HIS A 88 30.07 -16.92 15.39
CA HIS A 88 31.03 -15.81 15.31
C HIS A 88 31.31 -15.37 13.86
N GLY A 89 31.47 -14.07 13.65
CA GLY A 89 31.68 -13.46 12.34
C GLY A 89 30.46 -13.50 11.41
N GLY A 90 29.27 -13.87 11.91
CA GLY A 90 28.07 -14.03 11.08
C GLY A 90 28.02 -15.34 10.29
N GLN A 91 28.86 -16.33 10.64
CA GLN A 91 28.86 -17.62 9.97
C GLN A 91 27.58 -18.41 10.30
N ILE A 92 26.99 -19.06 9.30
CA ILE A 92 25.82 -19.92 9.53
C ILE A 92 26.28 -21.31 9.95
N VAL A 93 26.07 -21.64 11.22
CA VAL A 93 26.53 -22.89 11.84
C VAL A 93 25.42 -23.92 11.97
N ASP A 94 24.15 -23.50 11.95
CA ASP A 94 22.99 -24.40 12.03
C ASP A 94 21.81 -23.85 11.22
N THR A 95 21.37 -24.60 10.21
CA THR A 95 20.23 -24.21 9.35
C THR A 95 18.90 -24.80 9.81
N TYR A 96 18.89 -25.67 10.84
CA TYR A 96 17.66 -26.28 11.34
C TYR A 96 16.63 -25.26 11.85
N PRO A 97 17.01 -24.18 12.56
CA PRO A 97 16.06 -23.14 12.94
C PRO A 97 15.34 -22.51 11.74
N TYR A 98 16.02 -22.30 10.62
CA TYR A 98 15.43 -21.75 9.40
C TYR A 98 14.40 -22.71 8.81
N PHE A 99 14.74 -24.00 8.75
CA PHE A 99 13.82 -25.04 8.31
C PHE A 99 12.57 -25.10 9.21
N ALA A 100 12.77 -25.16 10.54
CA ALA A 100 11.68 -25.25 11.51
C ALA A 100 10.74 -24.04 11.40
N ILE A 101 11.28 -22.82 11.32
CA ILE A 101 10.50 -21.59 11.16
C ILE A 101 9.74 -21.60 9.82
N GLY A 102 10.38 -21.99 8.72
CA GLY A 102 9.74 -22.11 7.42
C GLY A 102 8.56 -23.08 7.42
N VAL A 103 8.74 -24.27 8.01
CA VAL A 103 7.68 -25.28 8.16
C VAL A 103 6.54 -24.79 9.07
N LEU A 104 6.85 -24.14 10.19
CA LEU A 104 5.83 -23.62 11.10
C LEU A 104 4.94 -22.57 10.42
N HIS A 105 5.52 -21.66 9.64
CA HIS A 105 4.75 -20.71 8.84
C HIS A 105 3.91 -21.44 7.78
N LEU A 106 4.50 -22.38 7.03
CA LEU A 106 3.79 -23.13 6.00
C LEU A 106 2.57 -23.90 6.55
N ILE A 107 2.70 -24.56 7.71
CA ILE A 107 1.58 -25.28 8.33
C ILE A 107 0.53 -24.30 8.86
N SER A 108 0.96 -23.21 9.52
CA SER A 108 0.06 -22.19 10.06
C SER A 108 -0.79 -21.52 8.96
N SER A 109 -0.22 -21.35 7.77
CA SER A 109 -0.94 -20.78 6.62
C SER A 109 -2.13 -21.64 6.19
N THR A 110 -2.05 -22.97 6.36
CA THR A 110 -3.16 -23.89 6.03
C THR A 110 -4.34 -23.70 6.98
N VAL A 111 -4.08 -23.46 8.27
CA VAL A 111 -5.12 -23.16 9.27
C VAL A 111 -5.80 -21.83 8.95
N LEU A 112 -5.03 -20.80 8.63
CA LEU A 112 -5.56 -19.49 8.22
C LEU A 112 -6.35 -19.59 6.92
N GLY A 113 -5.83 -20.30 5.91
CA GLY A 113 -6.50 -20.53 4.64
C GLY A 113 -7.84 -21.24 4.82
N ALA A 114 -7.89 -22.30 5.64
CA ALA A 114 -9.12 -23.01 5.96
C ALA A 114 -10.16 -22.09 6.64
N GLY A 115 -9.75 -21.30 7.63
CA GLY A 115 -10.62 -20.31 8.29
C GLY A 115 -11.12 -19.24 7.32
N GLY A 116 -10.22 -18.72 6.46
CA GLY A 116 -10.55 -17.73 5.44
C GLY A 116 -11.57 -18.23 4.42
N LEU A 117 -11.40 -19.46 3.92
CA LEU A 117 -12.35 -20.11 3.01
C LEU A 117 -13.70 -20.37 3.69
N TYR A 118 -13.68 -20.85 4.93
CA TYR A 118 -14.90 -21.07 5.70
C TYR A 118 -15.71 -19.78 5.81
N HIS A 119 -15.14 -18.68 6.29
CA HIS A 119 -15.86 -17.42 6.44
C HIS A 119 -16.25 -16.78 5.10
N SER A 120 -15.44 -16.95 4.05
CA SER A 120 -15.71 -16.40 2.72
C SER A 120 -16.83 -17.13 1.98
N LEU A 121 -17.00 -18.44 2.21
CA LEU A 121 -17.90 -19.28 1.40
C LEU A 121 -19.06 -19.86 2.22
N LEU A 122 -18.78 -20.44 3.38
CA LEU A 122 -19.72 -21.27 4.15
C LEU A 122 -20.35 -20.53 5.34
N GLY A 123 -19.58 -19.66 6.00
CA GLY A 123 -20.01 -18.89 7.15
C GLY A 123 -21.09 -17.86 6.81
N PRO A 124 -21.69 -17.22 7.83
CA PRO A 124 -22.70 -16.20 7.64
C PRO A 124 -22.13 -15.00 6.86
N LYS A 125 -22.92 -14.42 5.95
CA LYS A 125 -22.49 -13.27 5.14
C LYS A 125 -22.24 -12.02 5.98
N VAL A 126 -23.08 -11.82 7.00
CA VAL A 126 -23.02 -10.73 7.98
C VAL A 126 -22.96 -11.36 9.37
N LEU A 127 -21.99 -10.95 10.18
CA LEU A 127 -21.87 -11.42 11.55
C LEU A 127 -22.96 -10.80 12.43
N PRO A 128 -23.57 -11.58 13.35
CA PRO A 128 -24.64 -11.07 14.20
C PRO A 128 -24.11 -9.95 15.11
N GLN A 129 -24.97 -8.98 15.41
CA GLN A 129 -24.71 -7.91 16.38
C GLN A 129 -25.68 -8.09 17.56
N ASN A 130 -25.27 -8.84 18.59
CA ASN A 130 -26.08 -9.07 19.78
C ASN A 130 -25.20 -9.25 21.02
N LYS A 131 -25.80 -9.36 22.20
CA LYS A 131 -25.07 -9.46 23.48
C LYS A 131 -24.39 -10.83 23.73
N THR A 132 -24.46 -11.77 22.78
CA THR A 132 -23.74 -13.05 22.89
C THR A 132 -22.27 -12.87 22.50
N PHE A 133 -21.43 -13.83 22.87
CA PHE A 133 -20.02 -13.85 22.45
C PHE A 133 -19.88 -13.74 20.93
N PHE A 134 -20.63 -14.53 20.15
CA PHE A 134 -20.61 -14.46 18.69
C PHE A 134 -21.15 -13.13 18.15
N GLY A 135 -22.12 -12.54 18.86
CA GLY A 135 -22.65 -11.21 18.57
C GLY A 135 -21.65 -10.07 18.77
N SER A 136 -20.59 -10.30 19.56
CA SER A 136 -19.53 -9.32 19.77
C SER A 136 -18.59 -9.16 18.57
N PHE A 137 -18.64 -10.06 17.58
CA PHE A 137 -17.81 -9.93 16.37
C PHE A 137 -18.47 -9.11 15.26
N GLY A 138 -19.79 -8.91 15.31
CA GLY A 138 -20.49 -8.00 14.41
C GLY A 138 -20.09 -6.55 14.68
N TYR A 139 -20.05 -5.75 13.62
CA TYR A 139 -19.75 -4.33 13.69
C TYR A 139 -20.46 -3.56 12.57
N ASP A 140 -20.62 -2.26 12.79
CA ASP A 140 -20.97 -1.25 11.79
C ASP A 140 -19.77 -0.30 11.67
N TRP A 141 -19.39 0.07 10.46
CA TRP A 141 -18.29 1.00 10.21
C TRP A 141 -18.52 2.37 10.85
N GLU A 142 -19.78 2.78 11.03
CA GLU A 142 -20.13 4.05 11.66
C GLU A 142 -20.22 3.96 13.19
N ASP A 143 -20.22 2.75 13.76
CA ASP A 143 -20.12 2.55 15.21
C ASP A 143 -18.70 2.83 15.68
N LYS A 144 -18.48 4.11 16.02
CA LYS A 144 -17.19 4.64 16.45
C LYS A 144 -16.64 3.94 17.70
N ASP A 145 -17.52 3.49 18.59
CA ASP A 145 -17.15 2.82 19.85
C ASP A 145 -16.68 1.39 19.57
N LYS A 146 -17.37 0.70 18.65
CA LYS A 146 -16.94 -0.61 18.18
C LYS A 146 -15.62 -0.54 17.41
N MET A 147 -15.43 0.48 16.58
CA MET A 147 -14.18 0.70 15.84
C MET A 147 -13.00 0.97 16.80
N THR A 148 -13.18 1.79 17.85
CA THR A 148 -12.12 2.01 18.86
C THR A 148 -11.83 0.76 19.68
N THR A 149 -12.85 -0.04 19.99
CA THR A 149 -12.64 -1.33 20.66
C THR A 149 -11.78 -2.28 19.82
N ILE A 150 -12.06 -2.42 18.52
CA ILE A 150 -11.33 -3.32 17.63
C ILE A 150 -9.86 -2.87 17.46
N ILE A 151 -9.61 -1.58 17.19
CA ILE A 151 -8.23 -1.08 17.10
C ILE A 151 -7.51 -1.22 18.44
N GLY A 152 -8.20 -1.01 19.56
CA GLY A 152 -7.62 -1.18 20.89
C GLY A 152 -7.14 -2.61 21.13
N ILE A 153 -7.92 -3.62 20.76
CA ILE A 153 -7.51 -5.03 20.83
C ILE A 153 -6.29 -5.29 19.94
N HIS A 154 -6.27 -4.78 18.70
CA HIS A 154 -5.13 -4.95 17.81
C HIS A 154 -3.86 -4.26 18.33
N LEU A 155 -3.98 -3.10 18.97
CA LEU A 155 -2.86 -2.43 19.63
C LEU A 155 -2.29 -3.26 20.78
N LEU A 156 -3.14 -3.93 21.57
CA LEU A 156 -2.66 -4.88 22.59
C LEU A 156 -1.83 -6.00 21.94
N LEU A 157 -2.33 -6.59 20.84
CA LEU A 157 -1.62 -7.67 20.13
C LEU A 157 -0.29 -7.19 19.52
N LEU A 158 -0.25 -5.99 18.94
CA LEU A 158 0.98 -5.39 18.42
C LEU A 158 1.99 -5.10 19.53
N GLY A 159 1.53 -4.63 20.69
CA GLY A 159 2.39 -4.38 21.85
C GLY A 159 3.01 -5.67 22.39
N LEU A 160 2.23 -6.76 22.43
CA LEU A 160 2.76 -8.09 22.74
C LEU A 160 3.79 -8.55 21.70
N GLY A 161 3.56 -8.29 20.42
CA GLY A 161 4.51 -8.56 19.34
C GLY A 161 5.85 -7.83 19.54
N ALA A 162 5.84 -6.55 19.89
CA ALA A 162 7.06 -5.79 20.19
C ALA A 162 7.82 -6.38 21.39
N TRP A 163 7.10 -6.82 22.43
CA TRP A 163 7.71 -7.46 23.60
C TRP A 163 8.23 -8.88 23.32
N LEU A 164 7.74 -9.58 22.29
CA LEU A 164 8.36 -10.84 21.86
C LEU A 164 9.78 -10.63 21.34
N LEU A 165 10.06 -9.52 20.63
CA LEU A 165 11.43 -9.17 20.24
C LEU A 165 12.30 -8.86 21.46
N VAL A 166 11.76 -8.10 22.43
CA VAL A 166 12.46 -7.83 23.70
C VAL A 166 12.79 -9.15 24.41
N ALA A 167 11.83 -10.05 24.50
CA ALA A 167 12.04 -11.35 25.13
C ALA A 167 13.09 -12.20 24.38
N LYS A 168 13.11 -12.16 23.05
CA LYS A 168 14.15 -12.80 22.23
C LYS A 168 15.54 -12.24 22.56
N ALA A 169 15.66 -10.92 22.62
CA ALA A 169 16.93 -10.22 22.84
C ALA A 169 17.47 -10.37 24.26
N VAL A 170 16.61 -10.45 25.28
CA VAL A 170 17.00 -10.47 26.69
C VAL A 170 17.05 -11.88 27.27
N PHE A 171 16.11 -12.76 26.88
CA PHE A 171 15.92 -14.07 27.53
C PHE A 171 16.21 -15.28 26.65
N TRP A 172 16.10 -15.16 25.32
CA TRP A 172 16.21 -16.30 24.40
C TRP A 172 17.39 -16.17 23.43
N GLY A 173 18.59 -16.15 23.99
CA GLY A 173 19.85 -16.25 23.25
C GLY A 173 20.35 -14.93 22.64
N GLY A 174 19.55 -13.86 22.61
CA GLY A 174 20.03 -12.56 22.15
C GLY A 174 19.74 -12.25 20.69
N LEU A 175 20.46 -11.28 20.12
CA LEU A 175 20.41 -10.86 18.72
C LEU A 175 21.82 -10.84 18.14
N TYR A 176 21.95 -10.90 16.82
CA TYR A 176 23.26 -10.71 16.19
C TYR A 176 23.68 -9.24 16.30
N ASP A 177 24.85 -8.98 16.89
CA ASP A 177 25.44 -7.66 17.01
C ASP A 177 26.60 -7.51 16.01
N PRO A 178 26.49 -6.64 14.99
CA PRO A 178 27.57 -6.43 14.02
C PRO A 178 28.83 -5.80 14.62
N HIS A 179 28.74 -5.06 15.74
CA HIS A 179 29.91 -4.46 16.40
C HIS A 179 30.78 -5.48 17.12
N VAL A 180 30.14 -6.54 17.64
CA VAL A 180 30.82 -7.68 18.28
C VAL A 180 31.07 -8.82 17.28
N ALA A 181 30.39 -8.78 16.14
CA ALA A 181 30.33 -9.83 15.13
C ALA A 181 29.89 -11.18 15.73
N ASP A 182 28.92 -11.18 16.65
CA ASP A 182 28.42 -12.40 17.29
C ASP A 182 26.99 -12.22 17.81
N VAL A 183 26.33 -13.33 18.12
CA VAL A 183 25.03 -13.31 18.81
C VAL A 183 25.26 -13.04 20.29
N ARG A 184 24.65 -11.97 20.82
CA ARG A 184 24.74 -11.64 22.25
C ARG A 184 23.40 -11.30 22.88
N VAL A 185 23.29 -11.64 24.15
CA VAL A 185 22.16 -11.22 25.01
C VAL A 185 22.28 -9.72 25.31
N ILE A 186 21.17 -9.00 25.21
CA ILE A 186 21.09 -7.58 25.52
C ILE A 186 20.68 -7.43 26.99
N SER A 187 21.65 -7.43 27.90
CA SER A 187 21.38 -7.42 29.35
C SER A 187 20.93 -6.05 29.89
N GLU A 188 21.32 -4.95 29.23
CA GLU A 188 21.06 -3.59 29.69
C GLU A 188 20.36 -2.73 28.62
N PRO A 189 19.11 -3.03 28.24
CA PRO A 189 18.38 -2.19 27.29
C PRO A 189 18.29 -0.73 27.74
N THR A 190 18.39 0.22 26.82
CA THR A 190 18.29 1.64 27.14
C THR A 190 16.87 2.00 27.58
N LEU A 191 16.71 2.37 28.85
CA LEU A 191 15.42 2.82 29.39
C LEU A 191 15.28 4.34 29.49
N ASN A 192 16.35 5.10 29.25
CA ASN A 192 16.31 6.56 29.34
C ASN A 192 15.39 7.14 28.24
N PRO A 193 14.24 7.75 28.59
CA PRO A 193 13.29 8.26 27.60
C PRO A 193 13.89 9.39 26.77
N ALA A 194 14.76 10.22 27.33
CA ALA A 194 15.40 11.29 26.59
C ALA A 194 16.25 10.74 25.43
N ARG A 195 16.94 9.62 25.65
CA ARG A 195 17.70 8.92 24.60
C ARG A 195 16.75 8.29 23.57
N ILE A 196 15.80 7.47 24.00
CA ILE A 196 14.88 6.77 23.08
C ILE A 196 14.08 7.75 22.20
N PHE A 197 13.47 8.77 22.79
CA PHE A 197 12.65 9.72 22.04
C PHE A 197 13.47 10.73 21.22
N SER A 198 14.77 10.89 21.49
CA SER A 198 15.63 11.76 20.67
C SER A 198 15.81 11.25 19.24
N TYR A 199 15.65 9.94 18.99
CA TYR A 199 15.66 9.36 17.64
C TYR A 199 14.46 9.79 16.76
N LEU A 200 13.39 10.33 17.36
CA LEU A 200 12.26 10.91 16.60
C LEU A 200 12.60 12.29 16.00
N LEU A 201 13.75 12.85 16.36
CA LEU A 201 14.27 14.13 15.89
C LEU A 201 15.63 13.88 15.21
N PRO A 202 16.09 14.76 14.30
CA PRO A 202 17.37 14.61 13.63
C PRO A 202 18.55 15.03 14.53
N VAL A 203 18.61 14.47 15.75
CA VAL A 203 19.65 14.78 16.76
C VAL A 203 20.88 13.90 16.58
N HIS A 204 20.69 12.66 16.09
CA HIS A 204 21.77 11.67 15.89
C HIS A 204 22.33 11.65 14.47
N GLY A 205 21.79 12.46 13.57
CA GLY A 205 22.18 12.50 12.17
C GLY A 205 21.00 12.85 11.25
N PRO A 206 21.26 13.14 9.96
CA PRO A 206 20.21 13.33 8.97
C PRO A 206 19.33 12.09 8.76
N GLU A 207 19.77 10.91 9.21
CA GLU A 207 19.07 9.63 9.10
C GLU A 207 17.92 9.47 10.13
N GLY A 208 17.84 10.35 11.13
CA GLY A 208 16.78 10.33 12.14
C GLY A 208 16.75 9.00 12.91
N MET A 209 15.60 8.31 12.91
CA MET A 209 15.48 6.99 13.58
C MET A 209 16.40 5.93 12.99
N ALA A 210 16.77 6.04 11.70
CA ALA A 210 17.66 5.09 11.05
C ALA A 210 19.13 5.26 11.47
N ALA A 211 19.46 6.29 12.25
CA ALA A 211 20.77 6.50 12.84
C ALA A 211 21.04 5.62 14.09
N VAL A 212 20.10 4.74 14.48
CA VAL A 212 20.32 3.85 15.63
C VAL A 212 21.51 2.92 15.37
N ASP A 213 22.49 2.94 16.27
CA ASP A 213 23.82 2.35 16.06
C ASP A 213 24.17 1.27 17.09
N ASN A 214 23.24 0.91 17.98
CA ASN A 214 23.44 -0.11 19.01
C ASN A 214 22.15 -0.85 19.35
N LEU A 215 22.27 -2.09 19.82
CA LEU A 215 21.12 -2.95 20.09
C LEU A 215 20.39 -2.61 21.40
N GLU A 216 21.06 -1.99 22.37
CA GLU A 216 20.44 -1.52 23.62
C GLU A 216 19.33 -0.50 23.35
N ASP A 217 19.57 0.43 22.42
CA ASP A 217 18.59 1.42 21.98
C ASP A 217 17.48 0.79 21.14
N VAL A 218 17.79 -0.20 20.29
CA VAL A 218 16.78 -0.97 19.53
C VAL A 218 15.83 -1.69 20.49
N VAL A 219 16.36 -2.44 21.45
CA VAL A 219 15.54 -3.19 22.43
C VAL A 219 14.80 -2.23 23.36
N GLY A 220 15.47 -1.17 23.84
CA GLY A 220 14.87 -0.11 24.64
C GLY A 220 13.69 0.57 23.94
N GLY A 221 13.86 0.90 22.66
CA GLY A 221 12.80 1.44 21.81
C GLY A 221 11.59 0.50 21.71
N HIS A 222 11.81 -0.81 21.52
CA HIS A 222 10.73 -1.80 21.46
C HIS A 222 10.01 -1.99 22.81
N ILE A 223 10.69 -1.79 23.95
CA ILE A 223 10.04 -1.72 25.26
C ILE A 223 9.04 -0.56 25.28
N TYR A 224 9.45 0.63 24.86
CA TYR A 224 8.58 1.81 24.79
C TYR A 224 7.43 1.63 23.80
N VAL A 225 7.70 1.12 22.59
CA VAL A 225 6.65 0.84 21.59
C VAL A 225 5.63 -0.16 22.16
N GLY A 226 6.09 -1.26 22.76
CA GLY A 226 5.20 -2.25 23.38
C GLY A 226 4.34 -1.65 24.48
N LEU A 227 4.94 -0.84 25.36
CA LEU A 227 4.23 -0.14 26.43
C LEU A 227 3.18 0.84 25.88
N LEU A 228 3.55 1.68 24.90
CA LEU A 228 2.65 2.66 24.30
C LEU A 228 1.49 1.99 23.55
N CYS A 229 1.75 0.89 22.83
CA CYS A 229 0.71 0.10 22.18
C CYS A 229 -0.25 -0.53 23.21
N ILE A 230 0.26 -1.10 24.32
CA ILE A 230 -0.59 -1.69 25.35
C ILE A 230 -1.45 -0.65 26.06
N LEU A 231 -0.83 0.46 26.50
CA LEU A 231 -1.54 1.55 27.17
C LEU A 231 -2.57 2.20 26.22
N GLY A 232 -2.18 2.46 24.97
CA GLY A 232 -3.07 2.95 23.92
C GLY A 232 -4.20 1.98 23.60
N GLY A 233 -3.93 0.67 23.63
CA GLY A 233 -4.92 -0.38 23.44
C GLY A 233 -6.01 -0.36 24.50
N PHE A 234 -5.63 -0.33 25.78
CA PHE A 234 -6.58 -0.17 26.88
C PHE A 234 -7.32 1.16 26.81
N TRP A 235 -6.62 2.25 26.52
CA TRP A 235 -7.25 3.56 26.32
C TRP A 235 -8.35 3.50 25.25
N HIS A 236 -8.09 2.93 24.08
CA HIS A 236 -9.07 2.84 23.00
C HIS A 236 -10.23 1.88 23.29
N ILE A 237 -10.01 0.83 24.09
CA ILE A 237 -11.08 -0.07 24.55
C ILE A 237 -12.02 0.63 25.55
N PHE A 238 -11.47 1.45 26.45
CA PHE A 238 -12.21 2.05 27.55
C PHE A 238 -12.65 3.50 27.31
N THR A 239 -12.37 4.07 26.14
CA THR A 239 -12.76 5.44 25.79
C THR A 239 -13.48 5.53 24.46
N LYS A 240 -14.19 6.64 24.28
CA LYS A 240 -14.90 6.98 23.04
C LYS A 240 -14.19 8.13 22.33
N PRO A 241 -14.24 8.21 20.99
CA PRO A 241 -13.69 9.34 20.26
C PRO A 241 -14.26 10.67 20.75
N PHE A 242 -13.37 11.60 21.13
CA PHE A 242 -13.77 12.92 21.58
C PHE A 242 -14.48 13.71 20.48
N ALA A 243 -15.29 14.68 20.88
CA ALA A 243 -16.09 15.49 19.94
C ALA A 243 -15.26 16.18 18.85
N TRP A 244 -14.03 16.63 19.18
CA TRP A 244 -13.15 17.24 18.18
C TRP A 244 -12.70 16.23 17.11
N ALA A 245 -12.34 15.00 17.50
CA ALA A 245 -11.93 13.95 16.57
C ALA A 245 -13.08 13.56 15.66
N GLN A 246 -14.29 13.48 16.21
CA GLN A 246 -15.50 13.21 15.44
C GLN A 246 -15.83 14.27 14.37
N ARG A 247 -15.41 15.52 14.58
CA ARG A 247 -15.62 16.64 13.65
C ARG A 247 -14.56 16.75 12.54
N VAL A 248 -13.40 16.12 12.72
CA VAL A 248 -12.26 16.24 11.79
C VAL A 248 -12.11 14.98 10.93
N LEU A 249 -12.45 13.81 11.48
CA LEU A 249 -12.31 12.53 10.79
C LEU A 249 -13.59 12.12 10.05
N PHE A 250 -13.42 11.26 9.04
CA PHE A 250 -14.52 10.53 8.41
C PHE A 250 -14.64 9.14 9.04
N TRP A 251 -15.87 8.69 9.24
CA TRP A 251 -16.19 7.44 9.95
C TRP A 251 -16.84 6.48 8.97
N SER A 252 -16.03 5.79 8.16
CA SER A 252 -16.49 4.79 7.20
C SER A 252 -15.38 3.79 6.90
N GLY A 253 -15.73 2.58 6.43
CA GLY A 253 -14.74 1.56 6.09
C GLY A 253 -13.70 2.03 5.06
N GLU A 254 -14.13 2.81 4.06
CA GLU A 254 -13.21 3.38 3.07
C GLU A 254 -12.30 4.46 3.67
N ALA A 255 -12.79 5.26 4.62
CA ALA A 255 -11.96 6.23 5.33
C ALA A 255 -10.86 5.52 6.14
N TYR A 256 -11.22 4.50 6.91
CA TYR A 256 -10.25 3.73 7.71
C TYR A 256 -9.21 3.02 6.85
N LEU A 257 -9.63 2.46 5.71
CA LEU A 257 -8.72 1.91 4.71
C LEU A 257 -7.75 2.99 4.21
N SER A 258 -8.25 4.19 3.87
CA SER A 258 -7.41 5.29 3.41
C SER A 258 -6.37 5.71 4.45
N TYR A 259 -6.74 5.80 5.73
CA TYR A 259 -5.81 6.16 6.80
C TYR A 259 -4.70 5.11 6.95
N SER A 260 -5.08 3.84 6.89
CA SER A 260 -4.14 2.71 6.98
C SER A 260 -3.18 2.67 5.79
N LEU A 261 -3.65 2.96 4.57
CA LEU A 261 -2.80 3.08 3.39
C LEU A 261 -1.77 4.21 3.50
N GLY A 262 -2.16 5.35 4.09
CA GLY A 262 -1.23 6.45 4.34
C GLY A 262 -0.14 6.07 5.35
N ALA A 263 -0.52 5.38 6.42
CA ALA A 263 0.42 4.85 7.40
C ALA A 263 1.36 3.79 6.79
N LEU A 264 0.83 2.87 5.98
CA LEU A 264 1.62 1.86 5.26
C LEU A 264 2.60 2.49 4.27
N ALA A 265 2.21 3.57 3.58
CA ALA A 265 3.11 4.30 2.70
C ALA A 265 4.29 4.90 3.49
N TYR A 266 4.02 5.56 4.61
CA TYR A 266 5.07 6.09 5.48
C TYR A 266 6.00 4.97 5.98
N MET A 267 5.45 3.85 6.48
CA MET A 267 6.23 2.71 6.94
C MET A 267 7.06 2.09 5.81
N GLY A 268 6.53 2.00 4.58
CA GLY A 268 7.25 1.48 3.42
C GLY A 268 8.42 2.38 2.99
N PHE A 269 8.21 3.72 2.96
CA PHE A 269 9.31 4.66 2.69
C PHE A 269 10.37 4.62 3.78
N LEU A 270 9.94 4.58 5.05
CA LEU A 270 10.86 4.46 6.17
C LEU A 270 11.63 3.14 6.09
N ALA A 271 10.99 2.00 5.83
CA ALA A 271 11.65 0.71 5.69
C ALA A 271 12.67 0.69 4.54
N ALA A 272 12.29 1.25 3.38
CA ALA A 272 13.20 1.39 2.23
C ALA A 272 14.43 2.24 2.58
N TYR A 273 14.24 3.33 3.32
CA TYR A 273 15.33 4.17 3.80
C TYR A 273 16.18 3.47 4.86
N PHE A 274 15.55 2.84 5.86
CA PHE A 274 16.21 2.15 6.97
C PHE A 274 17.14 1.04 6.46
N VAL A 275 16.64 0.19 5.56
CA VAL A 275 17.46 -0.87 4.95
C VAL A 275 18.54 -0.27 4.05
N THR A 276 18.41 0.94 3.53
CA THR A 276 19.48 1.55 2.72
C THR A 276 20.65 2.04 3.57
N VAL A 277 20.38 2.62 4.74
CA VAL A 277 21.40 3.40 5.49
C VAL A 277 21.86 2.74 6.80
N ASN A 278 21.09 1.84 7.39
CA ASN A 278 21.41 1.26 8.69
C ASN A 278 22.16 -0.06 8.54
N ASP A 279 23.26 -0.21 9.27
CA ASP A 279 24.10 -1.41 9.34
C ASP A 279 23.96 -2.18 10.67
N THR A 280 23.19 -1.65 11.63
CA THR A 280 22.99 -2.25 12.94
C THR A 280 21.90 -3.31 12.92
N VAL A 281 20.69 -2.97 12.48
CA VAL A 281 19.55 -3.92 12.35
C VAL A 281 19.46 -4.56 10.96
N TYR A 282 20.24 -4.04 10.00
CA TYR A 282 20.54 -4.70 8.72
C TYR A 282 22.05 -4.90 8.57
N PRO A 283 22.67 -5.85 9.32
CA PRO A 283 24.10 -6.11 9.28
C PRO A 283 24.65 -6.34 7.86
N GLU A 284 25.76 -5.69 7.53
CA GLU A 284 26.36 -5.81 6.19
C GLU A 284 26.75 -7.26 5.86
N VAL A 285 27.13 -8.06 6.86
CA VAL A 285 27.44 -9.49 6.69
C VAL A 285 26.28 -10.30 6.08
N PHE A 286 25.03 -9.89 6.30
CA PHE A 286 23.85 -10.58 5.78
C PHE A 286 23.20 -9.87 4.60
N TYR A 287 23.22 -8.54 4.58
CA TYR A 287 22.48 -7.72 3.61
C TYR A 287 23.35 -7.06 2.54
N GLY A 288 24.67 -7.07 2.73
CA GLY A 288 25.65 -6.37 1.91
C GLY A 288 25.93 -4.94 2.40
N PRO A 289 26.92 -4.26 1.78
CA PRO A 289 27.31 -2.90 2.16
C PRO A 289 26.14 -1.91 2.17
N VAL A 290 26.19 -0.89 3.01
CA VAL A 290 25.20 0.21 3.01
C VAL A 290 25.11 0.90 1.65
N GLY A 291 23.92 1.39 1.32
CA GLY A 291 23.60 1.99 0.02
C GLY A 291 22.89 1.05 -0.95
N LEU A 292 22.78 1.48 -2.21
CA LEU A 292 22.09 0.74 -3.28
C LEU A 292 23.06 0.07 -4.26
N THR A 293 24.37 0.18 -4.01
CA THR A 293 25.42 -0.39 -4.86
C THR A 293 25.84 -1.75 -4.34
N GLY A 294 25.79 -2.77 -5.20
CA GLY A 294 26.45 -4.06 -4.94
C GLY A 294 27.98 -3.93 -5.07
N PRO A 295 28.75 -4.86 -4.46
CA PRO A 295 30.21 -4.91 -4.64
C PRO A 295 30.62 -5.17 -6.10
N ASP A 296 29.76 -5.86 -6.87
CA ASP A 296 29.93 -6.12 -8.31
C ASP A 296 28.72 -5.64 -9.11
N ALA A 297 28.95 -5.04 -10.29
CA ALA A 297 27.88 -4.56 -11.17
C ALA A 297 26.92 -5.65 -11.67
N ALA A 298 27.30 -6.93 -11.51
CA ALA A 298 26.52 -8.09 -11.96
C ALA A 298 25.59 -8.67 -10.87
N VAL A 299 25.72 -8.27 -9.61
CA VAL A 299 24.95 -8.85 -8.48
C VAL A 299 24.18 -7.74 -7.75
N VAL A 300 22.85 -7.92 -7.65
CA VAL A 300 21.98 -7.03 -6.90
C VAL A 300 21.88 -7.56 -5.47
N SER A 301 22.38 -6.80 -4.50
CA SER A 301 22.38 -7.19 -3.09
C SER A 301 20.96 -7.31 -2.53
N SER A 302 20.81 -8.11 -1.47
CA SER A 302 19.55 -8.20 -0.70
C SER A 302 19.08 -6.84 -0.21
N ARG A 303 20.00 -5.95 0.18
CA ARG A 303 19.71 -4.56 0.56
C ARG A 303 19.01 -3.80 -0.56
N THR A 304 19.56 -3.85 -1.78
CA THR A 304 18.99 -3.17 -2.95
C THR A 304 17.62 -3.73 -3.32
N TRP A 305 17.44 -5.06 -3.28
CA TRP A 305 16.11 -5.68 -3.50
C TRP A 305 15.06 -5.20 -2.50
N LEU A 306 15.39 -5.19 -1.21
CA LEU A 306 14.49 -4.74 -0.15
C LEU A 306 14.18 -3.25 -0.27
N ALA A 307 15.19 -2.40 -0.46
CA ALA A 307 15.02 -0.96 -0.57
C ALA A 307 14.10 -0.59 -1.74
N THR A 308 14.40 -1.09 -2.94
CA THR A 308 13.67 -0.74 -4.16
C THR A 308 12.24 -1.29 -4.16
N SER A 309 12.03 -2.53 -3.70
CA SER A 309 10.70 -3.13 -3.62
C SER A 309 9.79 -2.40 -2.62
N HIS A 310 10.28 -2.10 -1.42
CA HIS A 310 9.51 -1.37 -0.41
C HIS A 310 9.20 0.06 -0.86
N PHE A 311 10.11 0.73 -1.56
CA PHE A 311 9.87 2.06 -2.12
C PHE A 311 8.73 2.04 -3.15
N VAL A 312 8.71 1.05 -4.06
CA VAL A 312 7.64 0.89 -5.05
C VAL A 312 6.30 0.59 -4.36
N LEU A 313 6.29 -0.33 -3.39
CA LEU A 313 5.08 -0.66 -2.62
C LEU A 313 4.56 0.55 -1.82
N ALA A 314 5.45 1.38 -1.28
CA ALA A 314 5.10 2.61 -0.57
C ALA A 314 4.42 3.63 -1.50
N ILE A 315 4.91 3.79 -2.73
CA ILE A 315 4.27 4.65 -3.75
C ILE A 315 2.87 4.13 -4.09
N LEU A 316 2.70 2.81 -4.25
CA LEU A 316 1.40 2.21 -4.51
C LEU A 316 0.43 2.42 -3.34
N ALA A 317 0.89 2.23 -2.11
CA ALA A 317 0.12 2.49 -0.90
C ALA A 317 -0.27 3.98 -0.79
N LEU A 318 0.65 4.90 -1.10
CA LEU A 318 0.39 6.35 -1.10
C LEU A 318 -0.65 6.72 -2.16
N SER A 319 -0.52 6.13 -3.35
CA SER A 319 -1.48 6.32 -4.44
C SER A 319 -2.88 5.82 -4.04
N GLY A 320 -2.95 4.67 -3.36
CA GLY A 320 -4.17 4.13 -2.79
C GLY A 320 -4.76 5.02 -1.69
N HIS A 321 -3.93 5.56 -0.80
CA HIS A 321 -4.33 6.55 0.22
C HIS A 321 -4.99 7.77 -0.44
N ILE A 322 -4.30 8.39 -1.39
CA ILE A 322 -4.79 9.57 -2.12
C ILE A 322 -6.11 9.22 -2.79
N TRP A 323 -6.17 8.12 -3.54
CA TRP A 323 -7.39 7.68 -4.22
C TRP A 323 -8.58 7.53 -3.28
N HIS A 324 -8.45 6.73 -2.22
CA HIS A 324 -9.55 6.46 -1.29
C HIS A 324 -9.92 7.68 -0.44
N ALA A 325 -8.95 8.46 0.02
CA ALA A 325 -9.22 9.69 0.77
C ALA A 325 -9.96 10.74 -0.10
N LEU A 326 -9.55 10.90 -1.36
CA LEU A 326 -10.24 11.75 -2.33
C LEU A 326 -11.69 11.28 -2.53
N ARG A 327 -11.91 9.97 -2.71
CA ARG A 327 -13.26 9.41 -2.87
C ARG A 327 -14.16 9.68 -1.67
N VAL A 328 -13.67 9.45 -0.45
CA VAL A 328 -14.42 9.72 0.78
C VAL A 328 -14.79 11.19 0.90
N ARG A 329 -13.81 12.09 0.78
CA ARG A 329 -14.04 13.55 0.96
C ARG A 329 -15.01 14.11 -0.07
N THR A 330 -14.91 13.66 -1.30
CA THR A 330 -15.76 14.21 -2.38
C THR A 330 -17.13 13.59 -2.44
N LYS A 331 -17.28 12.30 -2.08
CA LYS A 331 -18.60 11.73 -1.79
C LYS A 331 -19.30 12.51 -0.68
N ALA A 332 -18.58 12.87 0.39
CA ALA A 332 -19.12 13.72 1.46
C ALA A 332 -19.49 15.14 0.98
N ALA A 333 -18.78 15.68 -0.02
CA ALA A 333 -19.12 16.94 -0.69
C ALA A 333 -20.21 16.81 -1.77
N GLY A 334 -20.81 15.62 -1.95
CA GLY A 334 -21.84 15.35 -2.96
C GLY A 334 -21.32 15.16 -4.39
N PHE A 335 -20.04 14.89 -4.60
CA PHE A 335 -19.47 14.58 -5.92
C PHE A 335 -19.68 13.11 -6.28
N ASP A 336 -20.20 12.85 -7.47
CA ASP A 336 -20.28 11.52 -8.06
C ASP A 336 -19.20 11.36 -9.15
N PHE A 337 -18.24 10.46 -8.90
CA PHE A 337 -17.14 10.16 -9.82
C PHE A 337 -17.60 9.57 -11.16
N ARG A 338 -18.80 8.99 -11.24
CA ARG A 338 -19.30 8.35 -12.46
C ARG A 338 -19.85 9.38 -13.44
N SER A 339 -20.70 10.28 -12.94
CA SER A 339 -21.18 11.42 -13.72
C SER A 339 -20.12 12.52 -13.83
N GLY A 340 -19.16 12.59 -12.91
CA GLY A 340 -18.21 13.70 -12.83
C GLY A 340 -18.90 15.00 -12.40
N GLU A 341 -20.07 14.93 -11.77
CA GLU A 341 -20.82 16.09 -11.31
C GLU A 341 -20.92 16.16 -9.78
N PHE A 342 -21.08 17.38 -9.27
CA PHE A 342 -21.58 17.59 -7.92
C PHE A 342 -23.09 17.44 -8.00
N VAL A 343 -23.61 16.41 -7.34
CA VAL A 343 -25.03 16.27 -7.07
C VAL A 343 -25.37 17.37 -6.07
N THR A 344 -25.83 18.51 -6.57
CA THR A 344 -26.56 19.46 -5.72
C THR A 344 -27.71 18.68 -5.12
N ALA A 345 -27.79 18.62 -3.79
CA ALA A 345 -28.99 18.18 -3.11
C ALA A 345 -30.10 19.21 -3.38
N THR A 346 -30.68 19.18 -4.58
CA THR A 346 -31.99 19.76 -4.82
C THR A 346 -32.97 18.90 -4.03
N ALA A 347 -33.69 19.52 -3.10
CA ALA A 347 -34.64 18.91 -2.18
C ALA A 347 -35.87 18.22 -2.83
N SER A 348 -35.75 17.77 -4.08
CA SER A 348 -36.83 17.22 -4.88
C SER A 348 -36.34 15.99 -5.66
N LYS A 349 -36.13 14.90 -4.93
CA LYS A 349 -36.37 13.49 -5.33
C LYS A 349 -35.89 12.57 -4.21
N VAL A 350 -36.52 12.72 -3.04
CA VAL A 350 -36.64 11.60 -2.11
C VAL A 350 -37.79 10.75 -2.62
N GLU A 351 -37.58 10.05 -3.73
CA GLU A 351 -38.41 8.87 -4.02
C GLU A 351 -37.90 7.76 -3.11
N LYS A 352 -38.81 7.23 -2.31
CA LYS A 352 -38.59 6.19 -1.32
C LYS A 352 -37.91 4.96 -1.94
N SER A 353 -36.60 4.88 -1.78
CA SER A 353 -35.90 3.59 -1.70
C SER A 353 -35.96 3.15 -0.24
N ASP A 354 -36.91 2.26 0.08
CA ASP A 354 -37.18 1.76 1.43
C ASP A 354 -36.06 0.87 2.03
N ARG A 355 -34.80 0.96 1.57
CA ARG A 355 -33.66 0.19 2.14
C ARG A 355 -32.31 0.91 2.24
N LEU A 356 -32.24 2.21 2.03
CA LEU A 356 -31.11 3.02 2.51
C LEU A 356 -31.66 4.41 2.83
N GLN A 357 -31.87 4.70 4.11
CA GLN A 357 -32.08 6.09 4.53
C GLN A 357 -30.81 6.87 4.16
N PRO A 358 -30.90 7.97 3.39
CA PRO A 358 -29.82 8.93 3.32
C PRO A 358 -29.84 9.69 4.65
N GLN A 359 -29.17 9.15 5.67
CA GLN A 359 -28.90 9.90 6.89
C GLN A 359 -27.92 11.03 6.58
N PRO A 360 -28.12 12.22 7.17
CA PRO A 360 -27.28 13.37 6.88
C PRO A 360 -25.86 13.04 7.31
N ALA A 361 -24.90 13.16 6.38
CA ALA A 361 -23.48 12.95 6.63
C ALA A 361 -23.09 13.68 7.92
N ALA A 362 -22.80 12.91 8.96
CA ALA A 362 -22.54 13.45 10.29
C ALA A 362 -21.23 14.27 10.27
N ALA A 363 -21.39 15.59 10.39
CA ALA A 363 -20.48 16.53 11.05
C ALA A 363 -19.04 16.76 10.53
N THR A 364 -18.63 16.25 9.38
CA THR A 364 -17.42 16.72 8.66
C THR A 364 -17.86 17.49 7.42
N ALA A 365 -18.31 18.74 7.59
CA ALA A 365 -18.74 19.57 6.47
C ALA A 365 -17.53 19.89 5.57
N VAL A 366 -17.38 19.17 4.46
CA VAL A 366 -16.41 19.52 3.43
C VAL A 366 -16.96 20.73 2.68
N SER A 367 -16.35 21.90 2.92
CA SER A 367 -16.71 23.12 2.21
C SER A 367 -16.41 22.95 0.70
N PHE A 368 -17.16 23.67 -0.14
CA PHE A 368 -16.81 23.80 -1.56
C PHE A 368 -15.46 24.48 -1.80
N SER A 369 -14.94 25.21 -0.80
CA SER A 369 -13.60 25.81 -0.80
C SER A 369 -12.50 24.83 -0.35
N ASP A 370 -12.84 23.57 -0.10
CA ASP A 370 -11.86 22.56 0.27
C ASP A 370 -10.86 22.32 -0.87
N VAL A 371 -9.57 22.27 -0.54
CA VAL A 371 -8.48 22.08 -1.51
C VAL A 371 -8.66 20.80 -2.31
N THR A 372 -9.18 19.72 -1.70
CA THR A 372 -9.45 18.44 -2.38
C THR A 372 -10.55 18.58 -3.42
N VAL A 373 -11.65 19.24 -3.05
CA VAL A 373 -12.79 19.50 -3.95
C VAL A 373 -12.35 20.43 -5.10
N THR A 374 -11.54 21.43 -4.78
CA THR A 374 -10.99 22.39 -5.74
C THR A 374 -10.03 21.71 -6.72
N PHE A 375 -9.13 20.87 -6.23
CA PHE A 375 -8.21 20.07 -7.04
C PHE A 375 -8.98 19.16 -8.00
N LEU A 376 -9.95 18.38 -7.51
CA LEU A 376 -10.74 17.47 -8.34
C LEU A 376 -11.57 18.20 -9.39
N ARG A 377 -12.18 19.35 -9.05
CA ARG A 377 -12.89 20.20 -10.00
C ARG A 377 -11.99 20.75 -11.10
N ASN A 378 -10.69 20.90 -10.84
CA ASN A 378 -9.73 21.40 -11.79
C ASN A 378 -9.02 20.30 -12.59
N LEU A 379 -9.19 19.02 -12.24
CA LEU A 379 -8.68 17.93 -13.07
C LEU A 379 -9.34 17.96 -14.45
N PRO A 380 -8.60 17.79 -15.56
CA PRO A 380 -9.14 17.99 -16.90
C PRO A 380 -10.35 17.09 -17.20
N ILE A 381 -10.38 15.88 -16.65
CA ILE A 381 -11.48 14.95 -16.83
C ILE A 381 -12.81 15.44 -16.22
N TYR A 382 -12.77 16.24 -15.15
CA TYR A 382 -13.94 16.74 -14.42
C TYR A 382 -14.18 18.25 -14.57
N ARG A 383 -13.21 19.01 -15.12
CA ARG A 383 -13.29 20.47 -15.22
C ARG A 383 -14.42 20.93 -16.13
N LYS A 384 -15.39 21.68 -15.60
CA LYS A 384 -16.50 22.22 -16.39
C LYS A 384 -16.00 23.18 -17.48
N GLY A 385 -16.64 23.16 -18.65
CA GLY A 385 -16.33 24.04 -19.78
C GLY A 385 -15.25 23.54 -20.75
N LEU A 386 -14.47 22.49 -20.43
CA LEU A 386 -13.53 21.90 -21.38
C LEU A 386 -14.24 21.04 -22.44
N SER A 387 -13.84 21.17 -23.70
CA SER A 387 -14.27 20.28 -24.78
C SER A 387 -13.61 18.89 -24.64
N PRO A 388 -14.26 17.80 -25.11
CA PRO A 388 -13.72 16.44 -24.94
C PRO A 388 -12.28 16.28 -25.44
N ILE A 389 -11.94 16.90 -26.59
CA ILE A 389 -10.59 16.87 -27.16
C ILE A 389 -9.54 17.51 -26.26
N VAL A 390 -9.84 18.65 -25.63
CA VAL A 390 -8.91 19.32 -24.71
C VAL A 390 -8.74 18.50 -23.43
N ARG A 391 -9.80 17.83 -22.95
CA ARG A 391 -9.69 16.92 -21.80
C ARG A 391 -8.72 15.79 -22.08
N GLY A 392 -8.87 15.13 -23.22
CA GLY A 392 -7.97 14.06 -23.64
C GLY A 392 -6.53 14.55 -23.75
N LEU A 393 -6.35 15.72 -24.37
CA LEU A 393 -5.05 16.36 -24.55
C LEU A 393 -4.37 16.63 -23.20
N GLU A 394 -5.02 17.37 -22.29
CA GLU A 394 -4.43 17.71 -20.98
C GLU A 394 -4.14 16.46 -20.14
N VAL A 395 -5.05 15.46 -20.13
CA VAL A 395 -4.84 14.20 -19.40
C VAL A 395 -3.59 13.51 -19.91
N SER A 396 -3.49 13.28 -21.22
CA SER A 396 -2.40 12.47 -21.77
C SER A 396 -1.08 13.21 -21.87
N LEU A 397 -1.09 14.54 -22.03
CA LEU A 397 0.12 15.36 -22.10
C LEU A 397 0.99 15.19 -20.86
N ALA A 398 0.38 15.21 -19.67
CA ALA A 398 1.10 14.95 -18.42
C ALA A 398 1.69 13.53 -18.40
N HIS A 399 0.92 12.51 -18.80
CA HIS A 399 1.40 11.13 -18.81
C HIS A 399 2.55 10.94 -19.80
N GLY A 400 2.41 11.44 -21.03
CA GLY A 400 3.47 11.40 -22.04
C GLY A 400 4.75 12.07 -21.55
N TYR A 401 4.65 13.21 -20.87
CA TYR A 401 5.80 13.90 -20.31
C TYR A 401 6.54 13.08 -19.24
N PHE A 402 5.81 12.53 -18.25
CA PHE A 402 6.45 11.83 -17.13
C PHE A 402 6.96 10.43 -17.48
N LEU A 403 6.30 9.73 -18.41
CA LEU A 403 6.65 8.34 -18.75
C LEU A 403 8.02 8.22 -19.44
N VAL A 404 8.45 9.23 -20.20
CA VAL A 404 9.73 9.20 -20.91
C VAL A 404 10.90 9.05 -19.94
N GLY A 405 10.91 9.83 -18.85
CA GLY A 405 11.97 9.76 -17.85
C GLY A 405 12.04 8.39 -17.16
N ALA A 406 10.89 7.83 -16.80
CA ALA A 406 10.82 6.50 -16.19
C ALA A 406 11.39 5.42 -17.14
N PHE A 407 10.99 5.41 -18.41
CA PHE A 407 11.53 4.45 -19.37
C PHE A 407 12.99 4.70 -19.71
N ALA A 408 13.44 5.95 -19.79
CA ALA A 408 14.84 6.28 -20.04
C ALA A 408 15.76 5.76 -18.91
N VAL A 409 15.28 5.77 -17.66
CA VAL A 409 16.04 5.28 -16.50
C VAL A 409 15.93 3.75 -16.35
N LEU A 410 14.77 3.16 -16.63
CA LEU A 410 14.52 1.74 -16.36
C LEU A 410 14.95 0.82 -17.51
N LEU A 411 15.09 1.32 -18.73
CA LEU A 411 15.54 0.51 -19.86
C LEU A 411 17.08 0.38 -19.85
N PRO A 412 17.63 -0.84 -20.06
CA PRO A 412 19.07 -1.11 -20.05
C PRO A 412 19.75 -0.63 -21.35
N LEU A 413 19.58 0.65 -21.70
CA LEU A 413 20.11 1.29 -22.91
C LEU A 413 20.94 2.55 -22.61
N GLN A 414 21.23 2.80 -21.34
CA GLN A 414 21.99 3.95 -20.86
C GLN A 414 23.42 3.98 -21.41
N GLU A 415 24.11 2.84 -21.40
CA GLU A 415 25.50 2.73 -21.86
C GLU A 415 25.69 3.07 -23.35
N LYS A 416 24.61 3.06 -24.15
CA LYS A 416 24.65 3.34 -25.58
C LYS A 416 24.34 4.80 -25.91
N GLY A 417 24.08 5.66 -24.91
CA GLY A 417 23.63 7.04 -25.13
C GLY A 417 22.24 7.16 -25.77
N LEU A 418 21.48 6.06 -25.85
CA LEU A 418 20.17 6.01 -26.50
C LEU A 418 18.99 6.08 -25.51
N ALA A 419 19.27 6.29 -24.21
CA ALA A 419 18.25 6.26 -23.17
C ALA A 419 17.07 7.24 -23.40
N PRO A 420 17.29 8.52 -23.77
CA PRO A 420 16.18 9.44 -24.06
C PRO A 420 15.30 8.95 -25.22
N LEU A 421 15.92 8.49 -26.32
CA LEU A 421 15.22 8.00 -27.50
C LEU A 421 14.43 6.72 -27.20
N ALA A 422 15.02 5.79 -26.46
CA ALA A 422 14.33 4.58 -26.02
C ALA A 422 13.11 4.91 -25.13
N GLY A 423 13.28 5.87 -24.21
CA GLY A 423 12.18 6.37 -23.37
C GLY A 423 11.04 6.98 -24.18
N LEU A 424 11.35 7.75 -25.22
CA LEU A 424 10.37 8.29 -26.16
C LEU A 424 9.59 7.17 -26.85
N LEU A 425 10.29 6.22 -27.49
CA LEU A 425 9.65 5.15 -28.26
C LEU A 425 8.77 4.25 -27.37
N ALA A 426 9.23 3.90 -26.17
CA ALA A 426 8.45 3.12 -25.21
C ALA A 426 7.20 3.89 -24.76
N THR A 427 7.32 5.20 -24.51
CA THR A 427 6.17 6.04 -24.16
C THR A 427 5.15 6.12 -25.29
N LEU A 428 5.60 6.35 -26.53
CA LEU A 428 4.71 6.42 -27.69
C LEU A 428 3.98 5.08 -27.92
N ALA A 429 4.67 3.95 -27.75
CA ALA A 429 4.06 2.63 -27.83
C ALA A 429 2.98 2.45 -26.74
N LEU A 430 3.27 2.85 -25.50
CA LEU A 430 2.30 2.76 -24.41
C LEU A 430 1.08 3.68 -24.65
N VAL A 431 1.29 4.92 -25.09
CA VAL A 431 0.20 5.85 -25.44
C VAL A 431 -0.70 5.24 -26.52
N LEU A 432 -0.12 4.59 -27.54
CA LEU A 432 -0.88 3.91 -28.59
C LEU A 432 -1.70 2.74 -28.03
N ILE A 433 -1.11 1.89 -27.19
CA ILE A 433 -1.80 0.77 -26.54
C ILE A 433 -2.98 1.28 -25.70
N LEU A 434 -2.78 2.34 -24.92
CA LEU A 434 -3.83 2.96 -24.11
C LEU A 434 -4.93 3.55 -24.98
N ALA A 435 -4.61 4.19 -26.11
CA ALA A 435 -5.60 4.71 -27.05
C ALA A 435 -6.43 3.60 -27.70
N ILE A 436 -5.82 2.45 -28.01
CA ILE A 436 -6.54 1.24 -28.44
C ILE A 436 -7.46 0.74 -27.32
N GLY A 437 -6.98 0.69 -26.08
CA GLY A 437 -7.79 0.32 -24.91
C GLY A 437 -9.01 1.23 -24.72
N LEU A 438 -8.84 2.54 -24.86
CA LEU A 438 -9.94 3.52 -24.81
C LEU A 438 -10.97 3.30 -25.92
N SER A 439 -10.53 2.80 -27.09
CA SER A 439 -11.40 2.46 -28.22
C SER A 439 -12.31 1.27 -27.89
N VAL A 440 -11.77 0.24 -27.24
CA VAL A 440 -12.52 -0.96 -26.83
C VAL A 440 -13.49 -0.66 -25.68
N TYR A 441 -13.13 0.27 -24.79
CA TYR A 441 -13.96 0.65 -23.64
C TYR A 441 -15.28 1.33 -24.07
N GLU A 442 -15.24 2.18 -25.10
CA GLU A 442 -16.41 2.88 -25.66
C GLU A 442 -17.53 1.92 -26.06
N THR A 443 -17.17 0.84 -26.75
CA THR A 443 -18.12 -0.11 -27.35
C THR A 443 -18.94 -0.89 -26.31
N ARG A 444 -18.49 -0.93 -25.04
CA ARG A 444 -19.11 -1.76 -23.98
C ARG A 444 -19.98 -1.00 -22.98
N LYS A 445 -19.97 0.34 -22.97
CA LYS A 445 -20.54 1.15 -21.88
C LYS A 445 -21.71 2.06 -22.26
N ILE A 446 -22.02 2.19 -23.55
CA ILE A 446 -23.19 2.94 -24.04
C ILE A 446 -24.51 2.36 -23.47
N GLU A 447 -24.52 1.09 -23.06
CA GLU A 447 -25.70 0.39 -22.53
C GLU A 447 -25.98 0.60 -21.03
N ALA A 448 -25.03 1.13 -20.24
CA ALA A 448 -25.10 1.12 -18.77
C ALA A 448 -25.54 2.46 -18.11
N GLY A 449 -25.89 3.48 -18.89
CA GLY A 449 -26.50 4.74 -18.39
C GLY A 449 -25.66 5.59 -17.43
N LYS A 450 -24.38 5.27 -17.20
CA LYS A 450 -23.47 6.02 -16.30
C LYS A 450 -22.30 6.58 -17.09
N VAL A 451 -22.47 7.79 -17.60
CA VAL A 451 -21.53 8.48 -18.47
C VAL A 451 -21.10 9.81 -17.83
N LEU A 452 -19.84 10.19 -18.01
CA LEU A 452 -19.35 11.51 -17.61
C LEU A 452 -20.23 12.59 -18.22
N TYR A 453 -20.52 13.69 -17.52
CA TYR A 453 -21.49 14.71 -17.95
C TYR A 453 -21.21 15.33 -19.32
N TRP A 454 -19.95 15.27 -19.77
CA TRP A 454 -19.49 15.79 -21.05
C TRP A 454 -19.51 14.76 -22.18
N HIS A 455 -19.65 13.46 -21.88
CA HIS A 455 -19.73 12.40 -22.89
C HIS A 455 -21.21 12.13 -23.18
N LYS A 456 -21.74 12.84 -24.18
CA LYS A 456 -23.15 12.77 -24.58
C LYS A 456 -23.32 11.98 -25.87
N THR A 457 -22.32 11.99 -26.74
CA THR A 457 -22.33 11.24 -28.00
C THR A 457 -21.04 10.43 -28.18
N PRO A 458 -21.03 9.39 -29.03
CA PRO A 458 -19.80 8.67 -29.38
C PRO A 458 -18.69 9.59 -29.93
N GLU A 459 -19.08 10.66 -30.64
CA GLU A 459 -18.14 11.66 -31.12
C GLU A 459 -17.37 12.34 -29.97
N ASP A 460 -17.99 12.57 -28.80
CA ASP A 460 -17.29 13.15 -27.65
C ASP A 460 -16.15 12.24 -27.17
N TRP A 461 -16.39 10.92 -27.13
CA TRP A 461 -15.36 9.96 -26.72
C TRP A 461 -14.27 9.80 -27.79
N SER A 462 -14.66 9.83 -29.06
CA SER A 462 -13.72 9.87 -30.19
C SER A 462 -12.81 11.10 -30.13
N LEU A 463 -13.38 12.29 -29.89
CA LEU A 463 -12.64 13.53 -29.71
C LEU A 463 -11.71 13.46 -28.50
N PHE A 464 -12.17 12.93 -27.36
CA PHE A 464 -11.33 12.71 -26.18
C PHE A 464 -10.13 11.83 -26.50
N ARG A 465 -10.34 10.69 -27.18
CA ARG A 465 -9.26 9.79 -27.59
C ARG A 465 -8.29 10.44 -28.58
N GLY A 466 -8.79 11.21 -29.55
CA GLY A 466 -7.95 12.00 -30.46
C GLY A 466 -7.07 12.99 -29.69
N GLY A 467 -7.68 13.72 -28.74
CA GLY A 467 -6.98 14.55 -27.76
C GLY A 467 -5.90 13.78 -27.00
N PHE A 468 -6.25 12.59 -26.49
CA PHE A 468 -5.35 11.74 -25.71
C PHE A 468 -4.11 11.33 -26.49
N VAL A 469 -4.24 10.94 -27.76
CA VAL A 469 -3.08 10.58 -28.60
C VAL A 469 -2.20 11.81 -28.85
N MET A 470 -2.80 12.95 -29.22
CA MET A 470 -2.05 14.19 -29.46
C MET A 470 -1.33 14.69 -28.21
N GLY A 471 -2.01 14.70 -27.06
CA GLY A 471 -1.44 15.08 -25.78
C GLY A 471 -0.27 14.19 -25.38
N GLY A 472 -0.48 12.87 -25.35
CA GLY A 472 0.56 11.92 -24.94
C GLY A 472 1.79 11.96 -25.84
N THR A 473 1.58 12.09 -27.16
CA THR A 473 2.68 12.19 -28.13
C THR A 473 3.46 13.49 -27.93
N SER A 474 2.77 14.64 -27.84
CA SER A 474 3.44 15.94 -27.67
C SER A 474 4.17 16.06 -26.33
N GLY A 475 3.58 15.58 -25.24
CA GLY A 475 4.23 15.51 -23.93
C GLY A 475 5.50 14.64 -23.94
N ALA A 476 5.45 13.49 -24.62
CA ALA A 476 6.60 12.60 -24.75
C ALA A 476 7.72 13.23 -25.58
N PHE A 477 7.40 13.88 -26.71
CA PHE A 477 8.40 14.61 -27.50
C PHE A 477 9.02 15.77 -26.73
N LEU A 478 8.23 16.51 -25.96
CA LEU A 478 8.75 17.58 -25.10
C LEU A 478 9.75 17.02 -24.08
N ALA A 479 9.38 15.96 -23.36
CA ALA A 479 10.26 15.34 -22.38
C ALA A 479 11.56 14.79 -23.02
N TYR A 480 11.44 14.15 -24.18
CA TYR A 480 12.59 13.70 -24.96
C TYR A 480 13.53 14.87 -25.30
N LEU A 481 13.01 15.96 -25.87
CA LEU A 481 13.82 17.11 -26.26
C LEU A 481 14.51 17.75 -25.06
N LEU A 482 13.83 17.83 -23.91
CA LEU A 482 14.43 18.34 -22.68
C LEU A 482 15.56 17.44 -22.17
N LEU A 483 15.41 16.12 -22.24
CA LEU A 483 16.44 15.16 -21.82
C LEU A 483 17.63 15.15 -22.78
N ASP A 484 17.38 15.16 -24.09
CA ASP A 484 18.39 15.15 -25.14
C ASP A 484 19.24 16.43 -25.13
N ASN A 485 18.63 17.56 -24.72
CA ASN A 485 19.30 18.85 -24.61
C ASN A 485 19.64 19.24 -23.17
N PHE A 486 19.58 18.30 -22.22
CA PHE A 486 19.69 18.60 -20.79
C PHE A 486 20.99 19.33 -20.44
N ALA A 487 22.12 18.94 -21.03
CA ALA A 487 23.41 19.59 -20.78
C ALA A 487 23.41 21.08 -21.19
N GLY A 488 22.78 21.41 -22.34
CA GLY A 488 22.65 22.79 -22.78
C GLY A 488 21.70 23.60 -21.89
N ILE A 489 20.58 22.99 -21.49
CA ILE A 489 19.59 23.60 -20.60
C ILE A 489 20.19 23.86 -19.20
N ASP A 490 20.89 22.88 -18.63
CA ASP A 490 21.59 23.01 -17.34
C ASP A 490 22.68 24.09 -17.42
N ALA A 491 23.43 24.15 -18.52
CA ALA A 491 24.43 25.20 -18.73
C ALA A 491 23.82 26.61 -18.82
N ILE A 492 22.65 26.77 -19.44
CA ILE A 492 21.89 28.04 -19.42
C ILE A 492 21.47 28.39 -18.00
N PHE A 493 20.87 27.45 -17.25
CA PHE A 493 20.40 27.71 -15.88
C PHE A 493 21.54 27.99 -14.89
N ARG A 494 22.73 27.44 -15.12
CA ARG A 494 23.94 27.73 -14.34
C ARG A 494 24.68 29.00 -14.79
N GLY A 495 24.22 29.67 -15.84
CA GLY A 495 24.86 30.86 -16.39
C GLY A 495 26.23 30.61 -17.03
N VAL A 496 26.47 29.37 -17.49
CA VAL A 496 27.73 28.95 -18.12
C VAL A 496 27.73 29.27 -19.63
N ILE A 497 26.57 29.51 -20.21
CA ILE A 497 26.37 29.93 -21.60
C ILE A 497 25.51 31.20 -21.57
N ASN A 498 25.98 32.28 -22.22
CA ASN A 498 25.26 33.55 -22.36
C ASN A 498 24.22 33.50 -23.48
#